data_AF-A0A8I6SBK7-F1
#
_entry.id   AF-A0A8I6SBK7-F1
#
_cell.length_a   1.000
_cell.length_b   1.000
_cell.length_c   1.000
_cell.angle_alpha   90.00
_cell.angle_beta   90.00
_cell.angle_gamma   90.00
#
_symmetry.space_group_name_H-M   'P 1'
#
loop_
_entity.id
_entity.type
_entity.pdbx_description
1 polymer ?
#
loop_
_entity_poly.entity_id
_entity_poly.type
_entity_poly.pdbx_seq_one_letter_code
_entity_poly.pdbx_strand_id
1 'polypeptide(L)'
;MSKQGEKKCCLQLCKPLTTNNLAFHYLPLFGAVNYATLSVNVMHPSLIARLCPARDVTNVLLANSVVGTTLYIYSRPHLKHAPTQTRLLYSGFSAVMFNFGSVLVWAVLRTVTKSQCIATLVGLLSGFGMVAAGKHCLQYIDSQVETSSSS
;
A
#
# COMPACT_ATOMS: atom_id res chain seq x y z
N MET A 1 -8.38 26.85 -15.10
CA MET A 1 -7.76 27.01 -13.76
C MET A 1 -7.51 25.64 -13.12
N SER A 2 -6.55 24.86 -13.60
CA SER A 2 -6.25 23.52 -13.06
C SER A 2 -4.74 23.27 -13.01
N LYS A 3 -4.02 23.88 -12.06
CA LYS A 3 -2.58 23.66 -11.83
C LYS A 3 -2.22 23.62 -10.33
N GLN A 4 -3.08 23.01 -9.50
CA GLN A 4 -2.90 22.99 -8.04
C GLN A 4 -2.76 21.57 -7.43
N GLY A 5 -2.88 20.50 -8.23
CA GLY A 5 -2.75 19.11 -7.77
C GLY A 5 -1.33 18.54 -7.79
N GLU A 6 -0.50 18.91 -8.78
CA GLU A 6 0.82 18.30 -9.01
C GLU A 6 1.91 18.78 -8.03
N LYS A 7 1.85 20.02 -7.55
CA LYS A 7 2.95 20.61 -6.77
C LYS A 7 3.06 20.08 -5.33
N LYS A 8 2.00 19.50 -4.76
CA LYS A 8 2.04 18.89 -3.41
C LYS A 8 2.77 17.54 -3.39
N CYS A 9 2.80 16.82 -4.52
CA CYS A 9 3.40 15.49 -4.61
C CYS A 9 4.94 15.55 -4.59
N CYS A 10 5.53 16.53 -5.30
CA CYS A 10 6.98 16.74 -5.30
C CYS A 10 7.51 17.38 -4.01
N LEU A 11 6.73 18.23 -3.32
CA LEU A 11 7.23 18.94 -2.13
C LEU A 11 7.33 18.07 -0.86
N GLN A 12 6.57 16.98 -0.79
CA GLN A 12 6.63 15.99 0.31
C GLN A 12 7.76 14.96 0.14
N LEU A 13 8.47 14.99 -0.99
CA LEU A 13 9.49 14.00 -1.35
C LEU A 13 10.84 14.25 -0.66
N CYS A 14 11.08 15.45 -0.12
CA CYS A 14 12.34 15.84 0.51
C CYS A 14 12.18 16.06 2.02
N LYS A 15 11.81 15.02 2.77
CA LYS A 15 12.04 15.00 4.23
C LYS A 15 13.50 14.60 4.48
N PRO A 16 14.22 15.22 5.44
CA PRO A 16 15.63 14.96 5.68
C PRO A 16 15.88 13.46 5.93
N LEU A 17 16.94 12.92 5.31
CA LEU A 17 17.41 11.54 5.48
C LEU A 17 17.91 11.32 6.92
N THR A 18 16.96 11.19 7.84
CA THR A 18 17.19 10.67 9.18
C THR A 18 16.69 9.23 9.20
N THR A 19 17.34 8.33 9.93
CA THR A 19 16.98 6.89 10.01
C THR A 19 15.49 6.67 10.30
N ASN A 20 14.87 7.56 11.10
CA ASN A 20 13.43 7.57 11.35
C ASN A 20 12.57 7.97 10.12
N ASN A 21 12.99 8.94 9.31
CA ASN A 21 12.27 9.30 8.08
C ASN A 21 12.45 8.22 7.01
N LEU A 22 13.62 7.57 6.93
CA LEU A 22 13.86 6.48 5.99
C LEU A 22 12.94 5.28 6.28
N ALA A 23 12.84 4.90 7.56
CA ALA A 23 11.97 3.81 8.00
C ALA A 23 10.48 4.17 7.88
N PHE A 24 10.05 5.37 8.26
CA PHE A 24 8.61 5.66 8.40
C PHE A 24 8.00 6.47 7.24
N HIS A 25 8.81 7.03 6.35
CA HIS A 25 8.32 7.82 5.20
C HIS A 25 8.69 7.16 3.87
N TYR A 26 9.94 6.76 3.69
CA TYR A 26 10.41 6.20 2.42
C TYR A 26 10.01 4.73 2.22
N LEU A 27 10.04 3.92 3.28
CA LEU A 27 9.65 2.50 3.23
C LEU A 27 8.16 2.28 2.90
N PRO A 28 7.20 3.02 3.50
CA PRO A 28 5.80 2.96 3.08
C PRO A 28 5.57 3.47 1.66
N LEU A 29 6.31 4.51 1.23
CA LEU A 29 6.25 5.03 -0.13
C LEU A 29 6.77 3.99 -1.13
N PHE A 30 7.89 3.34 -0.83
CA PHE A 30 8.44 2.24 -1.59
C PHE A 30 7.46 1.06 -1.63
N GLY A 31 6.83 0.72 -0.50
CA GLY A 31 5.78 -0.30 -0.45
C GLY A 31 4.56 0.03 -1.33
N ALA A 32 4.16 1.31 -1.38
CA ALA A 32 3.08 1.79 -2.24
C ALA A 32 3.44 1.74 -3.73
N VAL A 33 4.68 2.08 -4.09
CA VAL A 33 5.20 1.92 -5.46
C VAL A 33 5.19 0.45 -5.86
N ASN A 34 5.74 -0.44 -5.01
CA ASN A 34 5.72 -1.88 -5.25
C ASN A 34 4.29 -2.42 -5.37
N TYR A 35 3.34 -1.87 -4.61
CA TYR A 35 1.93 -2.28 -4.65
C TYR A 35 1.27 -1.85 -5.96
N ALA A 36 1.56 -0.65 -6.46
CA ALA A 36 1.11 -0.20 -7.77
C ALA A 36 1.71 -1.05 -8.90
N THR A 37 3.01 -1.36 -8.82
CA THR A 37 3.67 -2.25 -9.78
C THR A 37 3.11 -3.68 -9.72
N LEU A 38 2.78 -4.17 -8.53
CA LEU A 38 2.15 -5.47 -8.32
C LEU A 38 0.76 -5.54 -8.98
N SER A 39 -0.02 -4.46 -8.88
CA SER A 39 -1.31 -4.35 -9.56
C SER A 39 -1.18 -4.51 -11.07
N VAL A 40 -0.21 -3.80 -11.67
CA VAL A 40 0.09 -3.90 -13.10
C VAL A 40 0.57 -5.32 -13.46
N ASN A 41 1.38 -5.95 -12.61
CA ASN A 41 1.83 -7.34 -12.79
C ASN A 41 0.68 -8.33 -12.86
N VAL A 42 -0.23 -8.27 -11.88
CA VAL A 42 -1.38 -9.18 -11.79
C VAL A 42 -2.31 -8.98 -12.98
N MET A 43 -2.54 -7.73 -13.40
CA MET A 43 -3.42 -7.38 -14.51
C MET A 43 -2.81 -7.66 -15.90
N HIS A 44 -1.50 -7.49 -16.05
CA HIS A 44 -0.80 -7.60 -17.32
C HIS A 44 0.59 -8.27 -17.14
N PRO A 45 0.64 -9.61 -17.07
CA PRO A 45 1.88 -10.33 -16.77
C PRO A 45 2.93 -10.23 -17.88
N SER A 46 2.52 -9.90 -19.10
CA SER A 46 3.38 -9.76 -20.29
C SER A 46 4.32 -8.54 -20.23
N LEU A 47 4.05 -7.53 -19.40
CA LEU A 47 4.93 -6.36 -19.24
C LEU A 47 6.13 -6.69 -18.36
N ILE A 48 5.93 -7.45 -17.28
CA ILE A 48 7.01 -7.80 -16.35
C ILE A 48 7.83 -8.98 -16.87
N ALA A 49 7.21 -9.93 -17.58
CA ALA A 49 7.95 -10.99 -18.28
C ALA A 49 8.96 -10.44 -19.30
N ARG A 50 8.72 -9.24 -19.86
CA ARG A 50 9.65 -8.54 -20.77
C ARG A 50 10.75 -7.75 -20.05
N LEU A 51 10.56 -7.37 -18.79
CA LEU A 51 11.53 -6.61 -18.00
C LEU A 51 12.45 -7.52 -17.19
N CYS A 52 11.92 -8.60 -16.60
CA CYS A 52 12.69 -9.61 -15.87
C CYS A 52 12.00 -10.98 -16.02
N PRO A 53 12.62 -11.99 -16.68
CA PRO A 53 12.06 -13.33 -16.83
C PRO A 53 12.06 -14.18 -15.53
N ALA A 54 12.42 -13.60 -14.38
CA ALA A 54 12.48 -14.28 -13.09
C ALA A 54 11.11 -14.27 -12.39
N ARG A 55 10.61 -15.46 -12.06
CA ARG A 55 9.32 -15.69 -11.35
C ARG A 55 9.26 -15.05 -9.96
N ASP A 56 10.41 -14.74 -9.36
CA ASP A 56 10.53 -14.25 -7.99
C ASP A 56 10.18 -12.77 -7.82
N VAL A 57 10.10 -12.00 -8.91
CA VAL A 57 9.85 -10.56 -8.87
C VAL A 57 8.51 -10.26 -8.20
N THR A 58 7.44 -10.99 -8.53
CA THR A 58 6.11 -10.79 -7.91
C THR A 58 6.12 -11.03 -6.40
N ASN A 59 6.85 -12.07 -5.95
CA ASN A 59 6.97 -12.39 -4.52
C ASN A 59 7.79 -11.34 -3.78
N VAL A 60 8.84 -10.81 -4.40
CA VAL A 60 9.64 -9.71 -3.85
C VAL A 60 8.82 -8.41 -3.78
N LEU A 61 8.01 -8.12 -4.80
CA LEU A 61 7.10 -6.96 -4.78
C LEU A 61 6.06 -7.10 -3.67
N LEU A 62 5.44 -8.27 -3.56
CA LEU A 62 4.50 -8.59 -2.48
C LEU A 62 5.16 -8.45 -1.11
N ALA A 63 6.35 -9.02 -0.91
CA ALA A 63 7.07 -8.93 0.36
C ALA A 63 7.36 -7.47 0.73
N ASN A 64 7.83 -6.65 -0.22
CA ASN A 64 8.09 -5.23 0.01
C ASN A 64 6.81 -4.44 0.30
N SER A 65 5.71 -4.73 -0.39
CA SER A 65 4.40 -4.08 -0.15
C SER A 65 3.81 -4.47 1.21
N VAL A 66 3.94 -5.73 1.62
CA VAL A 66 3.56 -6.18 2.96
C VAL A 66 4.40 -5.48 4.00
N VAL A 67 5.73 -5.49 3.89
CA VAL A 67 6.64 -4.81 4.84
C VAL A 67 6.31 -3.32 4.95
N GLY A 68 6.12 -2.62 3.82
CA GLY A 68 5.77 -1.20 3.82
C GLY A 68 4.41 -0.92 4.48
N THR A 69 3.41 -1.78 4.24
CA THR A 69 2.07 -1.64 4.83
C THR A 69 2.08 -1.99 6.32
N THR A 70 2.79 -3.04 6.72
CA THR A 70 3.00 -3.41 8.12
C THR A 70 3.64 -2.27 8.86
N LEU A 71 4.72 -1.68 8.32
CA LEU A 71 5.42 -0.58 8.96
C LEU A 71 4.56 0.68 9.04
N TYR A 72 3.73 0.94 8.02
CA TYR A 72 2.75 2.02 8.04
C TYR A 72 1.71 1.85 9.15
N ILE A 73 1.10 0.66 9.26
CA ILE A 73 0.10 0.36 10.29
C ILE A 73 0.74 0.33 11.68
N TYR A 74 1.95 -0.23 11.79
CA TYR A 74 2.71 -0.29 13.03
C TYR A 74 2.89 1.09 13.64
N SER A 75 3.14 2.14 12.85
CA SER A 75 3.38 3.50 13.34
C SER A 75 2.13 4.26 13.79
N ARG A 76 0.94 3.68 13.67
CA ARG A 76 -0.33 4.37 13.96
C ARG A 76 -0.60 4.50 15.47
N PRO A 77 -1.28 5.58 15.90
CA PRO A 77 -1.52 5.86 17.31
C PRO A 77 -2.44 4.82 17.98
N HIS A 78 -3.44 4.25 17.28
CA HIS A 78 -4.32 3.20 17.84
C HIS A 78 -3.58 1.95 18.33
N LEU A 79 -2.36 1.72 17.85
CA LEU A 79 -1.54 0.55 18.22
C LEU A 79 -0.43 0.88 19.23
N LYS A 80 -0.24 2.16 19.62
CA LYS A 80 0.86 2.57 20.52
C LYS A 80 0.71 2.06 21.95
N HIS A 81 -0.52 1.81 22.41
CA HIS A 81 -0.80 1.28 23.74
C HIS A 81 -0.64 -0.25 23.83
N ALA A 82 -0.50 -0.95 22.71
CA ALA A 82 -0.38 -2.40 22.69
C ALA A 82 1.08 -2.86 22.90
N PRO A 83 1.32 -4.04 23.52
CA PRO A 83 2.64 -4.66 23.59
C PRO A 83 3.27 -4.79 22.21
N THR A 84 4.60 -4.62 22.10
CA THR A 84 5.33 -4.60 20.83
C THR A 84 5.12 -5.86 19.98
N GLN A 85 5.02 -7.04 20.59
CA GLN A 85 4.72 -8.30 19.88
C GLN A 85 3.30 -8.31 19.31
N THR A 86 2.30 -7.96 20.11
CA THR A 86 0.90 -7.89 19.70
C THR A 86 0.68 -6.83 18.62
N ARG A 87 1.37 -5.70 18.75
CA ARG A 87 1.38 -4.62 17.76
C ARG A 87 1.95 -5.08 16.41
N LEU A 88 3.03 -5.85 16.42
CA LEU A 88 3.60 -6.42 15.20
C LEU A 88 2.67 -7.48 14.59
N LEU A 89 2.05 -8.32 15.42
CA LEU A 89 1.09 -9.33 14.96
C LEU A 89 -0.13 -8.69 14.29
N TYR A 90 -0.76 -7.69 14.90
CA TYR A 90 -1.92 -7.01 14.32
C TYR A 90 -1.57 -6.24 13.05
N SER A 91 -0.49 -5.46 13.06
CA SER A 91 -0.06 -4.72 11.87
C SER A 91 0.40 -5.65 10.73
N GLY A 92 1.07 -6.75 11.05
CA GLY A 92 1.48 -7.79 10.11
C GLY A 92 0.28 -8.50 9.50
N PHE A 93 -0.66 -8.97 10.33
CA PHE A 93 -1.87 -9.64 9.89
C PHE A 93 -2.72 -8.74 8.98
N SER A 94 -2.98 -7.50 9.39
CA SER A 94 -3.74 -6.54 8.57
C SER A 94 -3.03 -6.23 7.25
N ALA A 95 -1.70 -6.12 7.24
CA ALA A 95 -0.94 -5.89 6.01
C ALA A 95 -1.01 -7.09 5.06
N VAL A 96 -0.85 -8.31 5.56
CA VAL A 96 -0.99 -9.54 4.75
C VAL A 96 -2.41 -9.63 4.20
N MET A 97 -3.43 -9.49 5.05
CA MET A 97 -4.83 -9.53 4.65
C MET A 97 -5.16 -8.48 3.57
N PHE A 98 -4.66 -7.26 3.72
CA PHE A 98 -4.83 -6.20 2.72
C PHE A 98 -4.15 -6.57 1.40
N ASN A 99 -2.86 -6.93 1.41
CA ASN A 99 -2.11 -7.20 0.17
C ASN A 99 -2.66 -8.43 -0.57
N PHE A 100 -2.96 -9.52 0.13
CA PHE A 100 -3.53 -10.72 -0.48
C PHE A 100 -4.98 -10.49 -0.94
N GLY A 101 -5.78 -9.75 -0.17
CA GLY A 101 -7.14 -9.36 -0.57
C GLY A 101 -7.15 -8.56 -1.88
N SER A 102 -6.21 -7.63 -2.03
CA SER A 102 -6.04 -6.86 -3.26
C SER A 102 -5.65 -7.72 -4.46
N VAL A 103 -4.74 -8.68 -4.29
CA VAL A 103 -4.37 -9.62 -5.36
C VAL A 103 -5.58 -10.45 -5.80
N LEU A 104 -6.42 -10.90 -4.87
CA LEU A 104 -7.65 -11.63 -5.21
C LEU A 104 -8.62 -10.76 -6.01
N VAL A 105 -8.85 -9.51 -5.59
CA VAL A 105 -9.68 -8.56 -6.32
C VAL A 105 -9.13 -8.31 -7.72
N TRP A 106 -7.81 -8.15 -7.87
CA TRP A 106 -7.17 -7.97 -9.17
C TRP A 106 -7.25 -9.22 -10.04
N ALA A 107 -7.13 -10.41 -9.46
CA ALA A 107 -7.31 -11.67 -10.18
C ALA A 107 -8.72 -11.78 -10.76
N VAL A 108 -9.75 -11.40 -9.99
CA VAL A 108 -11.15 -11.37 -10.45
C VAL A 108 -11.36 -10.28 -11.51
N LEU A 109 -10.89 -9.07 -11.29
CA LEU A 109 -11.00 -7.97 -12.26
C LEU A 109 -10.32 -8.31 -13.60
N ARG A 110 -9.21 -9.05 -13.55
CA ARG A 110 -8.54 -9.55 -14.76
C ARG A 110 -9.41 -10.51 -15.56
N THR A 111 -10.24 -11.34 -14.94
CA THR A 111 -11.13 -12.24 -15.72
C THR A 111 -12.23 -11.48 -16.45
N VAL A 112 -12.65 -10.33 -15.92
CA VAL A 112 -13.68 -9.46 -16.51
C VAL A 112 -13.10 -8.58 -17.62
N THR A 113 -11.82 -8.20 -17.52
CA THR A 113 -11.21 -7.23 -18.41
C THR A 113 -10.56 -7.89 -19.63
N LYS A 114 -11.16 -7.72 -20.81
CA LYS A 114 -10.65 -8.32 -22.07
C LYS A 114 -9.44 -7.60 -22.67
N SER A 115 -9.31 -6.28 -22.44
CA SER A 115 -8.23 -5.49 -23.01
C SER A 115 -7.13 -5.21 -21.98
N GLN A 116 -5.89 -5.32 -22.45
CA GLN A 116 -4.70 -5.21 -21.63
C GLN A 116 -4.50 -3.80 -21.05
N CYS A 117 -4.79 -2.74 -21.81
CA CYS A 117 -4.71 -1.36 -21.32
C CYS A 117 -5.79 -1.03 -20.28
N ILE A 118 -7.03 -1.52 -20.47
CA ILE A 118 -8.10 -1.29 -19.49
C ILE A 118 -7.77 -2.04 -18.20
N ALA A 119 -7.20 -3.25 -18.29
CA ALA A 119 -6.81 -4.03 -17.12
C ALA A 119 -5.77 -3.28 -16.27
N THR A 120 -4.76 -2.67 -16.88
CA THR A 120 -3.77 -1.87 -16.15
C THR A 120 -4.36 -0.61 -15.55
N LEU A 121 -5.26 0.08 -16.27
CA LEU A 121 -5.90 1.29 -15.77
C LEU A 121 -6.81 0.98 -14.58
N VAL A 122 -7.62 -0.07 -14.70
CA VAL A 122 -8.49 -0.58 -13.63
C VAL A 122 -7.66 -1.08 -12.44
N GLY A 123 -6.53 -1.74 -12.68
CA GLY A 123 -5.60 -2.14 -11.63
C GLY A 123 -5.05 -0.96 -10.84
N LEU A 124 -4.60 0.10 -11.52
CA LEU A 124 -4.09 1.30 -10.87
C LEU A 124 -5.20 2.05 -10.12
N LEU A 125 -6.38 2.20 -10.73
CA LEU A 125 -7.53 2.86 -10.11
C LEU A 125 -8.04 2.09 -8.89
N SER A 126 -8.23 0.79 -9.01
CA SER A 126 -8.66 -0.07 -7.89
C SER A 126 -7.60 -0.16 -6.79
N GLY A 127 -6.32 -0.22 -7.17
CA GLY A 127 -5.20 -0.19 -6.23
C GLY A 127 -5.18 1.12 -5.42
N PHE A 128 -5.30 2.26 -6.09
CA PHE A 128 -5.39 3.56 -5.42
C PHE A 128 -6.64 3.65 -4.52
N GLY A 129 -7.79 3.18 -5.02
CA GLY A 129 -9.04 3.13 -4.26
C GLY A 129 -8.93 2.30 -2.98
N MET A 130 -8.33 1.10 -3.05
CA MET A 130 -8.11 0.25 -1.89
C MET A 130 -7.18 0.90 -0.86
N VAL A 131 -6.09 1.55 -1.31
CA VAL A 131 -5.20 2.28 -0.39
C VAL A 131 -5.93 3.45 0.26
N ALA A 132 -6.72 4.21 -0.50
CA ALA A 132 -7.51 5.31 0.03
C ALA A 132 -8.55 4.84 1.06
N ALA A 133 -9.28 3.76 0.76
CA ALA A 133 -10.26 3.16 1.66
C ALA A 133 -9.60 2.62 2.93
N GLY A 134 -8.47 1.91 2.81
CA GLY A 134 -7.69 1.43 3.95
C GLY A 134 -7.20 2.56 4.84
N LYS A 135 -6.72 3.67 4.25
CA LYS A 135 -6.34 4.87 5.01
C LYS A 135 -7.54 5.50 5.73
N HIS A 136 -8.68 5.62 5.05
CA HIS A 136 -9.89 6.17 5.66
C HIS A 136 -10.39 5.31 6.83
N CYS A 137 -10.37 3.99 6.68
CA CYS A 137 -10.71 3.05 7.74
C CYS A 137 -9.77 3.19 8.95
N LEU A 138 -8.46 3.21 8.72
CA LEU A 138 -7.49 3.41 9.79
C LEU A 138 -7.62 4.78 10.46
N GLN A 139 -8.01 5.83 9.73
CA GLN A 139 -8.23 7.17 10.28
C GLN A 139 -9.46 7.20 11.18
N TYR A 140 -10.54 6.55 10.75
CA TYR A 140 -11.75 6.40 11.56
C TYR A 140 -11.48 5.64 12.86
N ILE A 141 -10.68 4.57 12.80
CA ILE A 141 -10.28 3.82 13.99
C ILE A 141 -9.45 4.70 14.94
N ASP A 142 -8.48 5.47 14.40
CA ASP A 142 -7.68 6.39 15.21
C ASP A 142 -8.54 7.44 15.91
N SER A 143 -9.53 8.03 15.24
CA SER A 143 -10.39 9.05 15.85
C SER A 143 -11.21 8.52 17.02
N GLN A 144 -11.65 7.26 16.97
CA GLN A 144 -12.40 6.64 18.06
C GLN A 144 -11.53 6.38 19.29
N VAL A 145 -10.26 6.04 19.08
CA VAL A 145 -9.30 5.82 20.18
C VAL A 145 -8.98 7.13 20.90
N GLU A 146 -8.85 8.24 20.16
CA GLU A 146 -8.65 9.57 20.74
C GLU A 146 -9.84 10.00 21.61
N THR A 147 -11.07 9.82 21.14
CA THR A 147 -12.28 10.13 21.93
C THR A 147 -12.35 9.32 23.22
N SER A 148 -12.03 8.02 23.16
CA SER A 148 -12.05 7.11 24.31
C SER A 148 -11.04 7.47 25.39
N SER A 149 -9.94 8.13 25.04
CA SER A 149 -8.91 8.58 25.99
C SER A 149 -9.23 9.90 26.70
N SER A 150 -10.30 10.58 26.29
CA SER A 150 -10.72 11.89 26.82
C SER A 150 -11.95 11.84 27.72
N SER A 151 -12.50 10.65 27.98
CA SER A 151 -13.58 10.37 28.94
C SER A 151 -13.03 9.67 30.18
#